data_AF-A0A2K2G3G1-F1
#
_entry.id   AF-A0A2K2G3G1-F1
#
_cell.length_a   1.000
_cell.length_b   1.000
_cell.length_c   1.000
_cell.angle_alpha   90.00
_cell.angle_beta   90.00
_cell.angle_gamma   90.00
#
_symmetry.space_group_name_H-M   'P 1'
#
loop_
_entity.id
_entity.type
_entity.pdbx_description
1 polymer ?
#
loop_
_entity_poly.entity_id
_entity_poly.type
_entity_poly.pdbx_seq_one_letter_code
_entity_poly.pdbx_strand_id
1 'polypeptide(L)'
;MPALLPLIRGAQRSKFDLLGNATSITTAQPFTVKVLYGGKGLAKTDVTLFREAGFYDGKKVAAELHTDASGKFTVTPPDAGRYLLLARYRDMAPSGAAARYYSYCVTLAFEAM
;
A
#
# COMPACT_ATOMS: atom_id res chain seq x y z
N MET A 1 28.23 19.07 16.06
CA MET A 1 28.43 18.04 15.02
C MET A 1 27.08 17.38 14.76
N PRO A 2 26.52 17.34 13.54
CA PRO A 2 25.29 16.59 13.31
C PRO A 2 25.65 15.10 13.26
N ALA A 3 24.96 14.29 14.06
CA ALA A 3 25.12 12.85 14.06
C ALA A 3 24.65 12.28 12.71
N LEU A 4 25.52 11.51 12.06
CA LEU A 4 25.20 10.75 10.87
C LEU A 4 24.12 9.72 11.23
N LEU A 5 22.93 9.86 10.64
CA LEU A 5 21.82 8.94 10.82
C LEU A 5 22.27 7.53 10.37
N PRO A 6 22.24 6.49 11.22
CA PRO A 6 22.64 5.17 10.78
C PRO A 6 21.62 4.65 9.76
N LEU A 7 22.07 4.58 8.51
CA LEU A 7 21.33 3.96 7.41
C LEU A 7 21.21 2.44 7.71
N ILE A 8 20.04 2.06 8.22
CA ILE A 8 19.30 0.83 7.91
C ILE A 8 20.01 -0.50 8.25
N ARG A 9 19.75 -1.06 9.45
CA ARG A 9 19.71 -2.52 9.62
C ARG A 9 18.37 -3.04 9.07
N GLY A 10 18.39 -3.80 7.97
CA GLY A 10 17.26 -4.67 7.56
C GLY A 10 15.90 -3.98 7.31
N ALA A 11 15.94 -2.74 6.81
CA ALA A 11 14.85 -1.94 6.25
C ALA A 11 13.41 -2.30 6.66
N GLN A 12 12.90 -1.64 7.71
CA GLN A 12 11.48 -1.36 7.91
C GLN A 12 10.90 -0.69 6.64
N ARG A 13 10.61 -1.50 5.63
CA ARG A 13 10.04 -1.09 4.34
C ARG A 13 8.65 -1.66 4.26
N SER A 14 7.72 -0.79 3.92
CA SER A 14 6.39 -1.21 3.47
C SER A 14 6.49 -1.68 2.01
N LYS A 15 5.83 -2.80 1.69
CA LYS A 15 5.75 -3.35 0.33
C LYS A 15 4.33 -3.87 0.07
N PHE A 16 3.82 -3.69 -1.15
CA PHE A 16 2.73 -4.51 -1.67
C PHE A 16 3.29 -5.72 -2.42
N ASP A 17 2.72 -6.88 -2.17
CA ASP A 17 3.04 -8.13 -2.84
C ASP A 17 1.78 -8.66 -3.53
N LEU A 18 1.78 -8.65 -4.86
CA LEU A 18 0.66 -9.19 -5.64
C LEU A 18 0.69 -10.72 -5.55
N LEU A 19 -0.40 -11.32 -5.09
CA LEU A 19 -0.52 -12.78 -5.00
C LEU A 19 -1.15 -13.31 -6.29
N GLY A 20 -0.38 -13.25 -7.37
CA GLY A 20 -0.83 -13.62 -8.71
C GLY A 20 0.03 -12.97 -9.80
N ASN A 21 -0.39 -13.11 -11.05
CA ASN A 21 0.26 -12.46 -12.17
C ASN A 21 -0.35 -11.07 -12.41
N ALA A 22 0.48 -10.04 -12.55
CA ALA A 22 0.01 -8.69 -12.85
C ALA A 22 -0.73 -8.63 -14.19
N THR A 23 -0.36 -9.46 -15.16
CA THR A 23 -1.00 -9.49 -16.48
C THR A 23 -2.39 -10.14 -16.46
N SER A 24 -2.80 -10.75 -15.36
CA SER A 24 -4.14 -11.36 -15.23
C SER A 24 -5.14 -10.46 -14.51
N ILE A 25 -4.79 -9.21 -14.22
CA ILE A 25 -5.71 -8.27 -13.57
C ILE A 25 -6.71 -7.79 -14.62
N THR A 26 -7.97 -8.18 -14.45
CA THR A 26 -9.07 -7.81 -15.34
C THR A 26 -10.22 -7.16 -14.58
N THR A 27 -11.11 -6.53 -15.33
CA THR A 27 -12.32 -5.89 -14.79
C THR A 27 -13.27 -6.88 -14.14
N ALA A 28 -13.93 -6.45 -13.07
CA ALA A 28 -14.89 -7.22 -12.27
C ALA A 28 -14.36 -8.56 -11.72
N GLN A 29 -13.06 -8.86 -11.84
CA GLN A 29 -12.43 -10.05 -11.30
C GLN A 29 -11.59 -9.71 -10.06
N PRO A 30 -11.77 -10.45 -8.95
CA PRO A 30 -11.01 -10.21 -7.74
C PRO A 30 -9.56 -10.70 -7.89
N PHE A 31 -8.62 -9.93 -7.37
CA PHE A 31 -7.24 -10.38 -7.13
C PHE A 31 -6.81 -10.06 -5.71
N THR A 32 -5.82 -10.81 -5.21
CA THR A 32 -5.36 -10.67 -3.81
C THR A 32 -3.99 -9.99 -3.76
N VAL A 33 -3.84 -9.07 -2.83
CA VAL A 33 -2.59 -8.38 -2.55
C VAL A 33 -2.28 -8.54 -1.07
N LYS A 34 -0.99 -8.57 -0.73
CA LYS A 34 -0.49 -8.58 0.65
C LYS A 34 0.29 -7.30 0.95
N VAL A 35 -0.02 -6.65 2.07
CA VAL A 35 0.81 -5.56 2.61
C VAL A 35 1.83 -6.16 3.54
N LEU A 36 3.09 -5.79 3.35
CA LEU A 36 4.21 -6.21 4.18
C LEU A 36 4.84 -5.01 4.86
N TYR A 37 5.27 -5.18 6.11
CA TYR A 37 6.17 -4.27 6.80
C TYR A 37 7.27 -5.06 7.50
N GLY A 38 8.54 -4.74 7.19
CA GLY A 38 9.67 -5.51 7.72
C GLY A 38 9.60 -7.01 7.36
N GLY A 39 9.04 -7.33 6.19
CA GLY A 39 8.84 -8.70 5.70
C GLY A 39 7.64 -9.45 6.30
N LYS A 40 6.94 -8.88 7.29
CA LYS A 40 5.75 -9.50 7.91
C LYS A 40 4.46 -8.94 7.32
N GLY A 41 3.41 -9.75 7.28
CA GLY A 41 2.08 -9.30 6.91
C GLY A 41 1.59 -8.20 7.85
N LEU A 42 1.18 -7.06 7.29
CA LEU A 42 0.70 -5.93 8.06
C LEU A 42 -0.82 -5.99 8.17
N ALA A 43 -1.31 -6.45 9.32
CA ALA A 43 -2.74 -6.68 9.58
C ALA A 43 -3.51 -5.38 9.88
N LYS A 44 -4.84 -5.43 9.71
CA LYS A 44 -5.78 -4.34 10.05
C LYS A 44 -5.35 -2.97 9.53
N THR A 45 -4.76 -2.94 8.34
CA THR A 45 -4.25 -1.73 7.69
C THR A 45 -5.26 -1.25 6.67
N ASP A 46 -5.56 0.04 6.74
CA ASP A 46 -6.38 0.72 5.76
C ASP A 46 -5.62 0.83 4.43
N VAL A 47 -6.31 0.45 3.35
CA VAL A 47 -5.83 0.56 1.98
C VAL A 47 -6.87 1.29 1.16
N THR A 48 -6.48 2.39 0.53
CA THR A 48 -7.34 3.14 -0.37
C THR A 48 -7.03 2.75 -1.80
N LEU A 49 -8.05 2.35 -2.55
CA LEU A 49 -7.98 2.18 -4.00
C LEU A 49 -8.45 3.48 -4.66
N PHE A 50 -7.57 4.10 -5.43
CA PHE A 50 -7.91 5.20 -6.30
C PHE A 50 -8.08 4.71 -7.73
N ARG A 51 -9.12 5.18 -8.41
CA ARG A 51 -9.18 5.09 -9.87
C ARG A 51 -8.51 6.33 -10.44
N GLU A 52 -7.75 6.16 -11.52
CA GLU A 52 -7.30 7.30 -12.28
C GLU A 52 -8.52 8.05 -12.81
N ALA A 53 -8.65 9.29 -12.37
CA ALA A 53 -9.66 10.21 -12.79
C ALA A 53 -8.94 11.50 -13.18
N GLY A 54 -9.38 12.17 -14.24
CA GLY A 54 -8.78 13.42 -14.68
C GLY A 54 -8.78 14.44 -13.54
N PHE A 55 -7.94 15.48 -13.62
CA PHE A 55 -7.71 16.42 -12.51
C PHE A 55 -8.96 17.13 -11.92
N TYR A 56 -10.19 16.91 -12.41
CA TYR A 56 -11.36 17.76 -12.20
C TYR A 56 -12.71 17.09 -11.81
N ASP A 57 -12.83 15.78 -11.60
CA ASP A 57 -14.12 15.11 -11.35
C ASP A 57 -14.41 14.69 -9.89
N GLY A 58 -13.50 14.96 -8.96
CA GLY A 58 -13.79 15.06 -7.53
C GLY A 58 -14.04 13.75 -6.76
N LYS A 59 -14.18 12.59 -7.39
CA LYS A 59 -14.26 11.29 -6.69
C LYS A 59 -13.20 10.30 -7.19
N LYS A 60 -12.03 10.37 -6.56
CA LYS A 60 -10.86 9.54 -6.88
C LYS A 60 -10.86 8.19 -6.18
N VAL A 61 -11.57 8.04 -5.05
CA VAL A 61 -11.58 6.81 -4.25
C VAL A 61 -12.59 5.83 -4.83
N ALA A 62 -12.09 4.72 -5.37
CA ALA A 62 -12.89 3.62 -5.89
C ALA A 62 -13.29 2.64 -4.80
N ALA A 63 -12.45 2.46 -3.77
CA ALA A 63 -12.76 1.63 -2.60
C ALA A 63 -11.87 1.98 -1.39
N GLU A 64 -12.40 1.69 -0.20
CA GLU A 64 -11.62 1.55 1.03
C GLU A 64 -11.62 0.07 1.43
N LEU A 65 -10.43 -0.46 1.68
CA LEU A 65 -10.18 -1.87 1.93
C LEU A 65 -9.36 -1.99 3.22
N HIS A 66 -9.44 -3.15 3.87
CA HIS A 66 -8.66 -3.43 5.06
C HIS A 66 -7.93 -4.77 4.93
N THR A 67 -6.70 -4.82 5.43
CA THR A 67 -5.97 -6.07 5.48
C THR A 67 -6.47 -6.99 6.59
N ASP A 68 -6.54 -8.30 6.29
CA ASP A 68 -6.84 -9.35 7.26
C ASP A 68 -5.70 -9.58 8.25
N ALA A 69 -5.85 -10.57 9.14
CA ALA A 69 -4.84 -10.92 10.14
C ALA A 69 -3.48 -11.36 9.54
N SER A 70 -3.46 -11.78 8.27
CA SER A 70 -2.26 -12.17 7.55
C SER A 70 -1.67 -11.02 6.71
N GLY A 71 -2.31 -9.85 6.69
CA GLY A 71 -1.94 -8.70 5.87
C GLY A 71 -2.47 -8.74 4.44
N LYS A 72 -3.40 -9.63 4.12
CA LYS A 72 -3.99 -9.76 2.77
C LYS A 72 -5.28 -8.97 2.64
N PHE A 73 -5.58 -8.53 1.43
CA PHE A 73 -6.86 -7.92 1.07
C PHE A 73 -7.19 -8.24 -0.40
N THR A 74 -8.47 -8.17 -0.74
CA THR A 74 -8.95 -8.43 -2.09
C THR A 74 -9.37 -7.14 -2.76
N VAL A 75 -8.97 -6.97 -4.02
CA VAL A 75 -9.33 -5.84 -4.86
C VAL A 75 -10.19 -6.38 -6.00
N THR A 76 -11.32 -5.72 -6.27
CA THR A 76 -12.14 -5.99 -7.45
C THR A 76 -12.33 -4.67 -8.21
N PRO A 77 -11.56 -4.41 -9.28
CA PRO A 77 -11.72 -3.21 -10.08
C PRO A 77 -13.08 -3.23 -10.78
N PRO A 78 -13.95 -2.23 -10.59
CA PRO A 78 -15.29 -2.26 -11.18
C PRO A 78 -15.26 -2.09 -12.70
N ASP A 79 -14.35 -1.26 -13.20
CA ASP A 79 -14.25 -0.88 -14.61
C ASP A 79 -12.81 -1.02 -15.13
N ALA A 80 -12.66 -1.03 -16.46
CA ALA A 80 -11.35 -0.96 -17.10
C ALA A 80 -10.69 0.38 -16.77
N GLY A 81 -9.37 0.35 -16.67
CA GLY A 81 -8.56 1.54 -16.48
C GLY A 81 -7.44 1.37 -15.46
N ARG A 82 -6.80 2.51 -15.15
CA ARG A 82 -5.64 2.57 -14.26
C ARG A 82 -6.06 2.88 -12.84
N TYR A 83 -5.37 2.26 -11.90
CA TYR A 83 -5.65 2.35 -10.47
C TYR A 83 -4.36 2.54 -9.66
N LEU A 84 -4.53 3.09 -8.46
CA LEU A 84 -3.47 3.24 -7.47
C LEU A 84 -3.95 2.75 -6.11
N LEU A 85 -3.29 1.76 -5.54
CA LEU A 85 -3.43 1.40 -4.13
C LEU A 85 -2.50 2.25 -3.29
N LEU A 86 -2.97 2.73 -2.14
CA LEU A 86 -2.18 3.43 -1.13
C LEU A 86 -2.43 2.82 0.24
N ALA A 87 -1.35 2.43 0.92
CA ALA A 87 -1.39 2.13 2.34
C ALA A 87 -0.39 3.02 3.09
N ARG A 88 -0.77 3.43 4.30
CA ARG A 88 0.11 4.17 5.21
C ARG A 88 0.19 3.43 6.53
N TYR A 89 1.41 3.13 6.96
CA TYR A 89 1.70 2.61 8.28
C TYR A 89 2.50 3.63 9.10
N ARG A 90 2.26 3.70 10.41
CA ARG A 90 3.08 4.50 11.34
C ARG A 90 3.67 3.57 12.38
N ASP A 91 4.97 3.71 12.62
CA ASP A 91 5.67 2.99 13.66
C ASP A 91 6.46 3.96 14.53
N MET A 92 6.83 3.52 15.74
CA MET A 92 7.74 4.27 16.59
C MET A 92 9.05 4.51 15.85
N ALA A 93 9.51 5.75 15.89
CA ALA A 93 10.82 6.06 15.37
C ALA A 93 11.90 5.41 16.25
N PRO A 94 13.09 5.10 15.70
CA PRO A 94 14.21 4.63 16.48
C PRO A 94 14.58 5.59 17.62
N SER A 95 15.17 5.05 18.69
CA SER A 95 15.65 5.88 19.80
C SER A 95 16.61 6.97 19.31
N GLY A 96 16.43 8.20 19.82
CA GLY A 96 17.20 9.37 19.41
C GLY A 96 16.72 10.05 18.12
N ALA A 97 15.65 9.57 17.49
CA ALA A 97 15.03 10.26 16.36
C ALA A 97 14.37 11.57 16.79
N ALA A 98 14.39 12.58 15.91
CA ALA A 98 13.77 13.89 16.15
C ALA A 98 12.23 13.83 16.22
N ALA A 99 11.62 12.83 15.58
CA ALA A 99 10.18 12.61 15.61
C ALA A 99 9.84 11.37 16.43
N ARG A 100 8.67 11.35 17.08
CA ARG A 100 8.20 10.19 17.85
C ARG A 100 7.79 8.99 16.97
N TYR A 101 7.32 9.26 15.76
CA TYR A 101 6.84 8.26 14.82
C TYR A 101 7.38 8.52 13.42
N TYR A 102 7.62 7.44 12.68
CA TYR A 102 7.85 7.48 11.24
C TYR A 102 6.61 6.98 10.50
N SER A 103 6.33 7.60 9.35
CA SER A 103 5.26 7.19 8.44
C SER A 103 5.86 6.51 7.22
N TYR A 104 5.31 5.35 6.87
CA TYR A 104 5.71 4.55 5.72
C TYR A 104 4.52 4.43 4.79
N CYS A 105 4.58 5.16 3.68
CA CYS A 105 3.58 5.07 2.61
C CYS A 105 4.09 4.12 1.54
N VAL A 106 3.23 3.24 1.07
CA VAL A 106 3.50 2.37 -0.07
C VAL A 106 2.36 2.48 -1.06
N THR A 107 2.72 2.46 -2.35
CA THR A 107 1.77 2.50 -3.45
C THR A 107 2.00 1.35 -4.42
N LEU A 108 0.93 0.88 -5.04
CA LEU A 108 0.97 -0.04 -6.18
C LEU A 108 0.06 0.51 -7.26
N ALA A 109 0.64 0.82 -8.42
CA ALA A 109 -0.13 1.18 -9.61
C ALA A 109 -0.35 -0.07 -10.46
N PHE A 110 -1.55 -0.21 -11.02
CA PHE A 110 -1.89 -1.31 -11.92
C PHE A 110 -2.97 -0.86 -12.93
N GLU A 111 -3.12 -1.62 -14.00
CA GLU A 111 -4.18 -1.45 -14.99
C GLU A 111 -5.08 -2.70 -14.97
N ALA A 112 -6.39 -2.50 -14.99
CA ALA A 112 -7.37 -3.55 -15.17
C ALA A 112 -7.92 -3.47 -16.59
N MET A 113 -7.84 -4.58 -17.32
CA MET A 113 -8.27 -4.72 -18.71
C MET A 113 -9.54 -5.56 -18.85
#